data_AF-A0A349VUF1-F1
#
_entry.id   AF-A0A349VUF1-F1
#
_cell.length_a   1.000
_cell.length_b   1.000
_cell.length_c   1.000
_cell.angle_alpha   90.00
_cell.angle_beta   90.00
_cell.angle_gamma   90.00
#
_symmetry.space_group_name_H-M   'P 1'
#
loop_
_entity.id
_entity.type
_entity.pdbx_description
1 polymer ?
#
loop_
_entity_poly.entity_id
_entity_poly.type
_entity_poly.pdbx_seq_one_letter_code
_entity_poly.pdbx_strand_id
1 'polypeptide(L)'
;MSSLGWILTLNFGYHNKNYKTVNLENYSITIPLHSPAEKVFGTSINDIPLWWTEIFEGISNKQGESFTILLGEPVVNQFRLQELEANTKAAFYSIL
;
A
#
# COMPACT_ATOMS: atom_id res chain seq x y z
N MET A 1 27.81 14.34 8.61
CA MET A 1 27.29 13.18 7.86
C MET A 1 25.81 13.43 7.65
N SER A 2 25.40 13.86 6.45
CA SER A 2 23.99 14.12 6.15
C SER A 2 23.23 12.79 6.11
N SER A 3 22.24 12.61 7.00
CA SER A 3 21.32 11.49 6.89
C SER A 3 20.54 11.68 5.58
N LEU A 4 20.85 10.86 4.58
CA LEU A 4 20.04 10.75 3.38
C LEU A 4 18.65 10.28 3.85
N GLY A 5 17.67 11.18 3.77
CA GLY A 5 16.28 10.86 4.05
C GLY A 5 15.83 9.73 3.13
N TRP A 6 15.01 8.83 3.66
CA TRP A 6 14.50 7.71 2.88
C TRP A 6 13.34 8.18 2.02
N ILE A 7 13.21 7.61 0.82
CA ILE A 7 12.15 7.91 -0.13
C ILE A 7 11.15 6.75 -0.08
N LEU A 8 9.90 7.06 0.28
CA LEU A 8 8.79 6.15 0.05
C LEU A 8 8.19 6.48 -1.32
N THR A 9 8.17 5.50 -2.21
CA THR A 9 7.49 5.62 -3.51
C THR A 9 6.21 4.78 -3.48
N LEU A 10 5.07 5.44 -3.60
CA LEU A 10 3.76 4.79 -3.70
C LEU A 10 3.32 4.81 -5.16
N ASN A 11 3.05 3.63 -5.72
CA ASN A 11 2.54 3.48 -7.07
C ASN A 11 1.10 2.95 -7.00
N PHE A 12 0.16 3.70 -7.56
CA PHE A 12 -1.23 3.29 -7.68
C PHE A 12 -1.52 2.96 -9.14
N GLY A 13 -1.76 1.68 -9.42
CA GLY A 13 -2.07 1.19 -10.76
C GLY A 13 -3.51 0.70 -10.84
N TYR A 14 -4.16 0.97 -11.96
CA TYR A 14 -5.49 0.46 -12.26
C TYR A 14 -5.41 -0.79 -13.14
N HIS A 15 -5.88 -1.93 -12.65
CA HIS A 15 -5.94 -3.18 -13.42
C HIS A 15 -7.39 -3.59 -13.66
N ASN A 16 -7.91 -3.36 -14.87
CA ASN A 16 -9.22 -3.87 -15.29
C ASN A 16 -9.08 -4.96 -16.35
N LYS A 17 -9.76 -6.10 -16.14
CA LYS A 17 -9.71 -7.24 -17.07
C LYS A 17 -10.74 -7.17 -18.22
N ASN A 18 -11.72 -6.27 -18.19
CA ASN A 18 -12.89 -6.32 -19.08
C ASN A 18 -13.51 -4.94 -19.43
N TYR A 19 -12.78 -3.99 -20.01
CA TYR A 19 -13.36 -3.02 -20.97
C TYR A 19 -12.30 -2.23 -21.73
N LYS A 20 -12.68 -1.78 -22.93
CA LYS A 20 -11.87 -0.94 -23.84
C LYS A 20 -11.22 0.22 -23.09
N THR A 21 -9.90 0.13 -22.94
CA THR A 21 -8.92 1.17 -22.67
C THR A 21 -9.44 2.43 -22.00
N VAL A 22 -9.66 2.37 -20.68
CA VAL A 22 -9.52 3.59 -19.88
C VAL A 22 -8.02 3.79 -19.71
N ASN A 23 -7.44 4.78 -20.43
CA ASN A 23 -6.05 5.17 -20.24
C ASN A 23 -5.93 5.96 -18.93
N LEU A 24 -5.94 5.24 -17.81
CA LEU A 24 -5.59 5.77 -16.50
C LEU A 24 -4.07 5.71 -16.40
N GLU A 25 -3.43 6.87 -16.38
CA GLU A 25 -2.01 6.96 -16.12
C GLU A 25 -1.72 6.43 -14.72
N ASN A 26 -0.65 5.63 -14.60
CA ASN A 26 -0.17 5.20 -13.30
C ASN A 26 0.24 6.43 -12.49
N TYR A 27 -0.29 6.56 -11.27
CA TYR A 27 0.09 7.64 -10.38
C TYR A 27 1.26 7.20 -9.50
N SER A 28 2.29 8.04 -9.44
CA SER A 28 3.45 7.84 -8.59
C SER A 28 3.70 9.08 -7.73
N ILE A 29 3.90 8.86 -6.44
CA ILE A 29 4.31 9.91 -5.50
C ILE A 29 5.53 9.45 -4.71
N THR A 30 6.47 10.37 -4.53
CA THR A 30 7.67 10.20 -3.73
C THR A 30 7.61 11.14 -2.53
N ILE A 31 7.67 10.57 -1.32
CA ILE A 31 7.64 11.33 -0.07
C ILE A 31 8.99 11.15 0.65
N PRO A 32 9.77 12.23 0.86
CA PRO A 32 11.00 12.15 1.65
C PRO A 32 10.68 12.09 3.14
N LEU A 33 11.22 11.09 3.84
CA LEU A 33 10.97 10.84 5.25
C LEU A 33 12.29 10.83 6.04
N HIS A 34 12.30 11.51 7.20
CA HIS A 34 13.41 11.48 8.14
C HIS A 34 13.23 10.32 9.14
N SER A 35 13.21 9.08 8.64
CA SER A 35 13.06 7.88 9.47
C SER A 35 13.74 6.68 8.80
N PRO A 36 14.31 5.72 9.56
CA PRO A 36 14.93 4.52 8.99
C PRO A 36 13.96 3.72 8.11
N ALA A 37 14.48 3.06 7.08
CA ALA A 37 13.69 2.24 6.16
C ALA A 37 12.87 1.18 6.89
N GLU A 38 13.43 0.51 7.91
CA GLU A 38 12.70 -0.54 8.63
C GLU A 38 11.49 0.02 9.39
N LYS A 39 11.61 1.24 9.92
CA LYS A 39 10.51 1.91 10.61
C LYS A 39 9.42 2.33 9.62
N VAL A 40 9.80 2.97 8.51
CA VAL A 40 8.84 3.38 7.47
C VAL A 40 8.11 2.16 6.91
N PHE A 41 8.86 1.11 6.57
CA PHE A 41 8.32 -0.12 6.02
C PHE A 41 7.42 -0.84 7.03
N GLY A 42 7.90 -1.01 8.27
CA GLY A 42 7.14 -1.62 9.35
C GLY A 42 5.80 -0.93 9.58
N THR A 43 5.79 0.40 9.67
CA THR A 43 4.55 1.16 9.82
C THR A 43 3.62 1.04 8.62
N SER A 44 4.17 0.94 7.40
CA SER A 44 3.38 0.85 6.16
C SER A 44 2.62 -0.47 6.00
N ILE A 45 3.09 -1.57 6.61
CA ILE A 45 2.46 -2.90 6.44
C ILE A 45 1.97 -3.55 7.74
N ASN A 46 2.53 -3.21 8.90
CA ASN A 46 2.13 -3.80 10.19
C ASN A 46 1.20 -2.88 10.98
N ASP A 47 1.37 -1.57 10.83
CA ASP A 47 0.70 -0.58 11.67
C ASP A 47 -0.38 0.20 10.88
N ILE A 48 -0.99 -0.43 9.87
CA ILE A 48 -2.04 0.19 9.04
C ILE A 48 -3.15 0.83 9.89
N PRO A 49 -3.68 0.18 10.94
CA PRO A 49 -4.70 0.81 11.80
C PRO A 49 -4.27 2.09 12.51
N LEU A 50 -2.97 2.39 12.60
CA LEU A 50 -2.47 3.61 13.25
C LEU A 50 -2.53 4.85 12.34
N TRP A 51 -2.55 4.67 11.01
CA TRP A 51 -2.62 5.76 10.04
C TRP A 51 -3.81 5.67 9.09
N TRP A 52 -4.52 4.54 9.10
CA TRP A 52 -5.83 4.34 8.49
C TRP A 52 -6.83 4.01 9.59
N THR A 53 -7.58 5.01 10.04
CA THR A 53 -8.41 4.93 11.25
C THR A 53 -9.76 4.23 11.05
N GLU A 54 -10.11 3.89 9.81
CA GLU A 54 -11.33 3.14 9.51
C GLU A 54 -11.12 1.63 9.72
N ILE A 55 -12.18 0.84 9.52
CA ILE A 55 -12.13 -0.62 9.74
C ILE A 55 -10.95 -1.22 8.95
N PHE A 56 -10.14 -2.02 9.66
CA PHE A 56 -9.08 -2.83 9.10
C PHE A 56 -9.23 -4.26 9.62
N GLU A 57 -9.40 -5.22 8.72
CA GLU A 57 -9.54 -6.64 9.06
C GLU A 57 -8.64 -7.50 8.17
N GLY A 58 -7.85 -8.41 8.75
CA GLY A 58 -7.03 -9.37 8.00
C GLY A 58 -5.53 -9.17 8.17
N ILE A 59 -4.75 -9.58 7.17
CA ILE A 59 -3.29 -9.67 7.21
C ILE A 59 -2.69 -8.91 6.03
N SER A 60 -1.88 -7.89 6.33
CA SER A 60 -1.24 -7.00 5.35
C SER A 60 0.25 -7.22 5.17
N ASN A 61 0.88 -8.06 5.99
CA ASN A 61 2.34 -8.23 6.06
C ASN A 61 2.84 -9.62 5.65
N LYS A 62 1.99 -10.43 5.01
CA LYS A 62 2.32 -11.79 4.58
C LYS A 62 1.87 -12.00 3.14
N GLN A 63 2.83 -12.35 2.28
CA GLN A 63 2.57 -12.47 0.84
C GLN A 63 1.50 -13.55 0.60
N GLY A 64 0.53 -13.23 -0.26
CA GLY A 64 -0.60 -14.08 -0.59
C GLY A 64 -1.80 -13.94 0.34
N GLU A 65 -1.67 -13.29 1.50
CA GLU A 65 -2.79 -12.96 2.39
C GLU A 65 -3.50 -11.66 1.98
N SER A 66 -4.65 -11.38 2.59
CA SER A 66 -5.48 -10.22 2.27
C SER A 66 -5.94 -9.48 3.52
N PHE A 67 -6.25 -8.20 3.35
CA PHE A 67 -6.92 -7.38 4.35
C PHE A 67 -8.03 -6.55 3.70
N THR A 68 -9.02 -6.18 4.49
CA THR A 68 -10.18 -5.38 4.10
C THR A 68 -10.07 -4.02 4.77
N ILE A 69 -10.35 -2.96 4.02
CA ILE A 69 -10.51 -1.60 4.56
C ILE A 69 -11.86 -1.00 4.14
N LEU A 70 -12.34 -0.09 4.96
CA LEU A 70 -13.31 0.90 4.52
C LEU A 70 -12.57 2.09 3.87
N LEU A 71 -13.17 2.60 2.79
CA LEU A 71 -12.78 3.77 2.02
C LEU A 71 -13.91 4.81 2.09
N GLY A 72 -14.25 5.25 3.31
CA GLY A 72 -15.45 6.02 3.57
C GLY A 72 -16.73 5.17 3.52
N GLU A 73 -17.82 5.66 4.14
CA GLU A 73 -19.08 4.93 4.16
C GLU A 73 -19.83 5.07 2.80
N PRO A 74 -20.29 3.99 2.14
CA PRO A 74 -20.20 2.55 2.48
C PRO A 74 -19.22 1.77 1.56
N VAL A 75 -18.09 2.35 1.17
CA VAL A 75 -17.16 1.72 0.21
C VAL A 75 -16.21 0.78 0.94
N VAL A 76 -16.39 -0.54 0.75
CA VAL A 76 -15.47 -1.58 1.23
C VAL A 76 -14.53 -1.96 0.10
N ASN A 77 -13.23 -2.09 0.37
CA ASN A 77 -12.28 -2.68 -0.56
C ASN A 77 -11.43 -3.74 0.15
N GLN A 78 -11.09 -4.80 -0.57
CA GLN A 78 -10.18 -5.84 -0.11
C GLN A 78 -8.91 -5.83 -0.95
N PHE A 79 -7.77 -5.85 -0.28
CA PHE A 79 -6.45 -5.86 -0.88
C PHE A 79 -5.75 -7.17 -0.60
N ARG A 80 -5.05 -7.69 -1.61
CA ARG A 80 -4.17 -8.85 -1.48
C ARG A 80 -2.71 -8.45 -1.66
N LEU A 81 -1.84 -8.93 -0.78
CA LEU A 81 -0.40 -8.69 -0.88
C LEU A 81 0.21 -9.60 -1.96
N GLN A 82 0.65 -9.00 -3.06
CA GLN A 82 1.22 -9.70 -4.21
C GLN A 82 2.71 -9.93 -4.07
N GLU A 83 3.45 -8.90 -3.66
CA GLU A 83 4.90 -8.90 -3.54
C GLU A 83 5.32 -8.28 -2.20
N LEU A 84 6.26 -8.91 -1.52
CA LEU A 84 6.83 -8.42 -0.28
C LEU A 84 8.34 -8.63 -0.26
N GLU A 85 9.08 -7.52 -0.34
CA GLU A 85 10.54 -7.47 -0.17
C GLU A 85 10.84 -6.61 1.06
N ALA A 86 11.38 -7.23 2.11
CA ALA A 86 11.60 -6.58 3.39
C ALA A 86 12.35 -5.24 3.25
N ASN A 87 11.84 -4.21 3.90
CA ASN A 87 12.40 -2.85 3.95
C ASN A 87 12.52 -2.13 2.59
N THR A 88 11.96 -2.72 1.52
CA THR A 88 12.17 -2.24 0.14
C THR A 88 10.85 -2.07 -0.60
N LYS A 89 9.99 -3.09 -0.62
CA LYS A 89 8.79 -3.09 -1.47
C LYS A 89 7.64 -3.88 -0.85
N ALA A 90 6.44 -3.32 -0.92
CA ALA A 90 5.18 -4.04 -0.75
C ALA A 90 4.25 -3.64 -1.90
N ALA A 91 3.63 -4.61 -2.56
CA ALA A 91 2.68 -4.35 -3.64
C ALA A 91 1.36 -5.04 -3.36
N PHE A 92 0.29 -4.23 -3.32
CA PHE A 92 -1.08 -4.69 -3.11
C PHE A 92 -1.90 -4.51 -4.38
N TYR A 93 -2.88 -5.38 -4.59
CA TYR A 93 -3.92 -5.19 -5.60
C TYR A 93 -5.29 -5.40 -4.98
N SER A 94 -6.25 -4.61 -5.46
CA SER A 94 -7.66 -4.73 -5.07
C SER A 94 -8.26 -6.00 -5.69
N ILE A 95 -9.03 -6.74 -4.89
CA ILE A 95 -9.65 -8.01 -5.28
C ILE A 95 -11.18 -8.02 -5.14
N LEU A 96 -11.77 -6.89 -4.75
CA LEU A 96 -13.22 -6.72 -4.59
C LEU A 96 -13.76 -5.69 -5.59
#